data_AF-A0A2M8FU55-F1
#
_entry.id   AF-A0A2M8FU55-F1
#
_cell.length_a   1.000
_cell.length_b   1.000
_cell.length_c   1.000
_cell.angle_alpha   90.00
_cell.angle_beta   90.00
_cell.angle_gamma   90.00
#
_symmetry.space_group_name_H-M   'P 1'
#
loop_
_entity.id
_entity.type
_entity.pdbx_description
1 polymer ?
#
loop_
_entity_poly.entity_id
_entity_poly.type
_entity_poly.pdbx_seq_one_letter_code
_entity_poly.pdbx_strand_id
1 'polypeptide(L)'
;MVRLIIFTLIYFQFSFINATCVSVSSGDWGNPFTWLCNGSPSVPGCGDTIVISAGHTVSIVAQQDYSGCGSPMYIYIDGTLDFPNNGPKLKLPDNSYIQINSGGQITASGGGGGNSNNISIGGTTVWKASDGTQTGPLNFGAAPLPITLVSFEAVVKDNTVQLTWITSSEINNDFFTMERSFDAKNWEELLIVNGAGNSNQFLSYMETDFNPLEGISYYRLKQTDFDGQFEYFNVVPVRFTKNHTFEFSLYPNPVLQNETLNVTTSFAA
;
A
#
# COMPACT_ATOMS: atom_id res chain seq x y z
N MET A 1 17.54 -42.87 45.33
CA MET A 1 17.39 -42.89 43.86
C MET A 1 16.42 -41.77 43.50
N VAL A 2 16.92 -40.54 43.29
CA VAL A 2 16.08 -39.38 42.97
C VAL A 2 16.03 -39.25 41.45
N ARG A 3 14.85 -39.43 40.86
CA ARG A 3 14.62 -39.26 39.42
C ARG A 3 14.56 -37.77 39.09
N LEU A 4 15.54 -37.31 38.31
CA LEU A 4 15.56 -35.99 37.71
C LEU A 4 14.57 -35.97 36.53
N ILE A 5 13.49 -35.19 36.63
CA ILE A 5 12.54 -34.96 35.53
C ILE A 5 13.06 -33.76 34.73
N ILE A 6 13.54 -34.02 33.52
CA ILE A 6 13.95 -32.98 32.58
C ILE A 6 12.69 -32.46 31.88
N PHE A 7 12.30 -31.22 32.18
CA PHE A 7 11.29 -30.49 31.40
C PHE A 7 11.98 -29.93 30.15
N THR A 8 11.77 -30.56 29.01
CA THR A 8 12.09 -29.98 27.71
C THR A 8 11.12 -28.83 27.44
N LEU A 9 11.60 -27.58 27.55
CA LEU A 9 10.89 -26.41 27.05
C LEU A 9 10.79 -26.54 25.52
N ILE A 10 9.59 -26.86 25.04
CA ILE A 10 9.25 -26.77 23.62
C ILE A 10 9.04 -25.28 23.33
N TYR A 11 10.05 -24.65 22.72
CA TYR A 11 9.88 -23.33 22.12
C TYR A 11 8.98 -23.47 20.89
N PHE A 12 7.69 -23.21 21.05
CA PHE A 12 6.82 -22.94 19.91
C PHE A 12 7.27 -21.61 19.30
N GLN A 13 8.02 -21.69 18.20
CA GLN A 13 8.24 -20.55 17.33
C GLN A 13 6.90 -20.27 16.62
N PHE A 14 6.06 -19.43 17.22
CA PHE A 14 4.92 -18.86 16.52
C PHE A 14 5.48 -17.97 15.40
N SER A 15 5.34 -18.42 14.16
CA SER A 15 5.46 -17.54 13.02
C SER A 15 4.32 -16.54 13.11
N PHE A 16 4.59 -15.31 13.56
CA PHE A 16 3.62 -14.22 13.52
C PHE A 16 3.46 -13.82 12.06
N ILE A 17 2.42 -14.33 11.41
CA ILE A 17 1.91 -13.72 10.19
C ILE A 17 1.16 -12.48 10.65
N ASN A 18 1.53 -11.31 10.13
CA ASN A 18 0.80 -10.07 10.36
C ASN A 18 -0.70 -10.31 10.09
N ALA A 19 -1.53 -10.04 11.09
CA ALA A 19 -2.96 -10.28 11.05
C ALA A 19 -3.74 -8.96 11.00
N THR A 20 -4.95 -9.02 10.46
CA THR A 20 -5.92 -7.95 10.65
C THR A 20 -6.78 -8.29 11.86
N CYS A 21 -6.61 -7.53 12.93
CA CYS A 21 -7.33 -7.62 14.19
C CYS A 21 -8.47 -6.61 14.25
N VAL A 22 -9.70 -7.10 14.21
CA VAL A 22 -10.89 -6.25 14.25
C VAL A 22 -11.56 -6.39 15.61
N SER A 23 -11.93 -5.26 16.22
CA SER A 23 -12.70 -5.28 17.47
C SER A 23 -14.09 -5.88 17.21
N VAL A 24 -14.49 -6.89 17.98
CA VAL A 24 -15.82 -7.54 17.87
C VAL A 24 -16.76 -7.13 19.01
N SER A 25 -16.24 -6.46 20.02
CA SER A 25 -17.01 -5.86 21.11
C SER A 25 -16.19 -4.75 21.80
N SER A 26 -16.85 -3.90 22.58
CA SER A 26 -16.15 -3.01 23.51
C SER A 26 -15.45 -3.82 24.59
N GLY A 27 -14.22 -3.44 24.95
CA GLY A 27 -13.44 -4.16 25.96
C GLY A 27 -12.01 -3.66 26.11
N ASP A 28 -11.21 -4.42 26.85
CA ASP A 28 -9.80 -4.13 27.06
C ASP A 28 -8.95 -4.59 25.87
N TRP A 29 -8.00 -3.76 25.44
CA TRP A 29 -7.00 -4.11 24.42
C TRP A 29 -6.30 -5.43 24.74
N GLY A 30 -5.97 -5.67 26.01
CA GLY A 30 -5.30 -6.90 26.47
C GLY A 30 -6.18 -8.16 26.50
N ASN A 31 -7.47 -8.05 26.21
CA ASN A 31 -8.40 -9.18 26.26
C ASN A 31 -8.53 -9.84 24.85
N PRO A 32 -8.20 -11.13 24.69
CA PRO A 32 -8.31 -11.80 23.39
C PRO A 32 -9.74 -11.86 22.83
N PHE A 33 -10.78 -11.72 23.67
CA PHE A 33 -12.17 -11.71 23.23
C PHE A 33 -12.67 -10.34 22.74
N THR A 34 -11.89 -9.29 22.93
CA THR A 34 -12.16 -7.97 22.33
C THR A 34 -11.91 -8.00 20.82
N TRP A 35 -11.07 -8.93 20.36
CA TRP A 35 -10.52 -8.95 19.01
C TRP A 35 -10.82 -10.24 18.26
N LEU A 36 -10.90 -10.12 16.95
CA LEU A 36 -10.82 -11.23 16.02
C LEU A 36 -9.68 -10.94 15.05
N CYS A 37 -8.55 -11.62 15.21
CA CYS A 37 -7.39 -11.50 14.33
C CYS A 37 -7.39 -12.67 13.34
N ASN A 38 -7.52 -12.37 12.04
CA ASN A 38 -7.64 -13.39 10.99
C ASN A 38 -8.67 -14.49 11.30
N GLY A 39 -9.79 -14.11 11.92
CA GLY A 39 -10.89 -15.03 12.24
C GLY A 39 -10.75 -15.79 13.57
N SER A 40 -9.72 -15.53 14.38
CA SER A 40 -9.53 -16.17 15.69
C SER A 40 -9.43 -15.15 16.84
N PRO A 41 -9.99 -15.43 18.03
CA PRO A 41 -9.82 -14.57 19.20
C PRO A 41 -8.36 -14.53 19.67
N SER A 42 -7.72 -13.38 19.56
CA SER A 42 -6.34 -13.15 20.01
C SER A 42 -6.06 -11.66 20.16
N VAL A 43 -5.14 -11.31 21.06
CA VAL A 43 -4.70 -9.92 21.25
C VAL A 43 -3.79 -9.50 20.08
N PRO A 44 -3.90 -8.25 19.57
CA PRO A 44 -3.00 -7.73 18.54
C PRO A 44 -1.52 -7.84 18.92
N GLY A 45 -0.72 -8.35 18.00
CA GLY A 45 0.73 -8.54 18.11
C GLY A 45 1.54 -7.59 17.22
N CYS A 46 2.86 -7.80 17.20
CA CYS A 46 3.78 -7.06 16.34
C CYS A 46 3.39 -7.17 14.86
N GLY A 47 3.38 -6.06 14.14
CA GLY A 47 3.14 -6.02 12.69
C GLY A 47 1.67 -6.12 12.27
N ASP A 48 0.75 -6.30 13.22
CA ASP A 48 -0.67 -6.43 12.93
C ASP A 48 -1.30 -5.10 12.50
N THR A 49 -2.37 -5.21 11.73
CA THR A 49 -3.29 -4.10 11.45
C THR A 49 -4.47 -4.21 12.39
N ILE A 50 -4.78 -3.11 13.09
CA ILE A 50 -5.82 -3.04 14.11
C ILE A 50 -6.95 -2.14 13.62
N VAL A 51 -8.18 -2.61 13.78
CA VAL A 51 -9.39 -1.85 13.44
C VAL A 51 -10.31 -1.81 14.67
N ILE A 52 -10.54 -0.61 15.20
CA ILE A 52 -11.53 -0.36 16.24
C ILE A 52 -12.81 0.08 15.53
N SER A 53 -13.75 -0.85 15.41
CA SER A 53 -15.00 -0.70 14.68
C SER A 53 -15.91 0.37 15.28
N ALA A 54 -16.73 0.99 14.45
CA ALA A 54 -17.71 1.99 14.89
C ALA A 54 -18.61 1.45 16.01
N GLY A 55 -18.85 2.28 17.03
CA GLY A 55 -19.65 1.91 18.20
C GLY A 55 -18.92 1.08 19.25
N HIS A 56 -17.71 0.58 18.98
CA HIS A 56 -16.89 -0.10 19.98
C HIS A 56 -15.99 0.89 20.73
N THR A 57 -15.81 0.64 22.02
CA THR A 57 -14.81 1.31 22.85
C THR A 57 -13.77 0.29 23.28
N VAL A 58 -12.53 0.46 22.81
CA VAL A 58 -11.39 -0.35 23.23
C VAL A 58 -10.57 0.46 24.22
N SER A 59 -10.36 -0.11 25.40
CA SER A 59 -9.64 0.52 26.51
C SER A 59 -8.20 0.04 26.60
N ILE A 60 -7.25 0.95 26.76
CA ILE A 60 -5.86 0.65 27.16
C ILE A 60 -5.79 0.77 28.68
N VAL A 61 -5.97 -0.34 29.41
CA VAL A 61 -5.95 -0.33 30.89
C VAL A 61 -4.56 -0.59 31.48
N ALA A 62 -3.64 -1.11 30.67
CA ALA A 62 -2.25 -1.40 30.99
C ALA A 62 -1.33 -0.98 29.83
N GLN A 63 -0.04 -0.80 30.09
CA GLN A 63 0.93 -0.42 29.06
C GLN A 63 0.99 -1.49 27.95
N GLN A 64 0.82 -1.04 26.71
CA GLN A 64 1.05 -1.81 25.49
C GLN A 64 2.34 -1.29 24.86
N ASP A 65 3.36 -2.14 24.80
CA ASP A 65 4.69 -1.74 24.33
C ASP A 65 5.13 -2.60 23.14
N TYR A 66 4.98 -2.04 21.95
CA TYR A 66 5.35 -2.65 20.68
C TYR A 66 6.61 -1.99 20.09
N SER A 67 7.35 -1.15 20.84
CA SER A 67 8.50 -0.42 20.29
C SER A 67 9.65 -1.33 19.85
N GLY A 68 9.68 -2.58 20.32
CA GLY A 68 10.66 -3.59 19.92
C GLY A 68 10.28 -4.42 18.69
N CYS A 69 9.12 -4.17 18.10
CA CYS A 69 8.69 -4.89 16.89
C CYS A 69 9.54 -4.46 15.68
N GLY A 70 9.95 -5.44 14.86
CA GLY A 70 10.69 -5.19 13.61
C GLY A 70 9.82 -4.75 12.43
N SER A 71 8.50 -4.71 12.62
CA SER A 71 7.51 -4.33 11.61
C SER A 71 6.59 -3.23 12.16
N PRO A 72 6.19 -2.25 11.33
CA PRO A 72 5.25 -1.21 11.73
C PRO A 72 3.87 -1.79 12.04
N MET A 73 3.09 -1.08 12.86
CA MET A 73 1.69 -1.41 13.15
C MET A 73 0.78 -0.31 12.65
N TYR A 74 -0.42 -0.69 12.20
CA TYR A 74 -1.39 0.25 11.65
C TYR A 74 -2.69 0.19 12.45
N ILE A 75 -3.19 1.33 12.93
CA ILE A 75 -4.40 1.37 13.74
C ILE A 75 -5.44 2.28 13.07
N TYR A 76 -6.59 1.73 12.75
CA TYR A 76 -7.75 2.44 12.23
C TYR A 76 -8.83 2.53 13.32
N ILE A 77 -9.31 3.74 13.60
CA ILE A 77 -10.25 4.03 14.68
C ILE A 77 -11.53 4.62 14.09
N ASP A 78 -12.55 3.78 13.94
CA ASP A 78 -13.93 4.16 13.63
C ASP A 78 -14.78 4.31 14.93
N GLY A 79 -14.35 3.67 16.02
CA GLY A 79 -14.96 3.73 17.34
C GLY A 79 -14.20 4.63 18.32
N THR A 80 -13.94 4.14 19.53
CA THR A 80 -13.21 4.89 20.57
C THR A 80 -12.01 4.09 21.07
N LEU A 81 -10.82 4.70 21.05
CA LEU A 81 -9.66 4.23 21.81
C LEU A 81 -9.57 5.05 23.10
N ASP A 82 -9.79 4.40 24.24
CA ASP A 82 -9.85 5.06 25.55
C ASP A 82 -8.67 4.69 26.43
N PHE A 83 -8.17 5.65 27.19
CA PHE A 83 -7.21 5.47 28.27
C PHE A 83 -7.93 5.73 29.61
N PRO A 84 -8.65 4.73 30.16
CA PRO A 84 -9.55 4.91 31.30
C PRO A 84 -8.84 4.91 32.67
N ASN A 85 -7.53 4.70 32.70
CA ASN A 85 -6.71 4.72 33.91
C ASN A 85 -5.59 5.73 33.76
N ASN A 86 -4.93 6.11 34.86
CA ASN A 86 -3.73 6.96 34.85
C ASN A 86 -2.46 6.10 34.74
N GLY A 87 -1.56 6.43 33.80
CA GLY A 87 -0.32 5.70 33.54
C GLY A 87 -0.25 4.78 32.31
N PRO A 88 -1.35 4.26 31.70
CA PRO A 88 -1.23 3.42 30.52
C PRO A 88 -0.64 4.16 29.32
N LYS A 89 0.19 3.46 28.55
CA LYS A 89 0.83 3.98 27.34
C LYS A 89 0.65 2.99 26.21
N LEU A 90 0.46 3.49 25.01
CA LEU A 90 0.53 2.72 23.77
C LEU A 90 1.80 3.15 23.03
N LYS A 91 2.80 2.27 22.98
CA LYS A 91 4.04 2.53 22.24
C LYS A 91 4.06 1.67 21.00
N LEU A 92 4.25 2.31 19.85
CA LEU A 92 4.32 1.68 18.54
C LEU A 92 5.75 1.80 17.99
N PRO A 93 6.19 0.84 17.17
CA PRO A 93 7.50 0.90 16.50
C PRO A 93 7.57 2.07 15.50
N ASP A 94 8.78 2.37 15.03
CA ASP A 94 9.00 3.36 13.96
C ASP A 94 8.12 3.05 12.74
N ASN A 95 7.74 4.10 11.98
CA ASN A 95 6.89 4.01 10.78
C ASN A 95 5.49 3.39 11.00
N SER A 96 5.05 3.27 12.25
CA SER A 96 3.65 2.96 12.57
C SER A 96 2.78 4.19 12.36
N TYR A 97 1.47 3.97 12.21
CA TYR A 97 0.54 5.07 12.06
C TYR A 97 -0.82 4.76 12.68
N ILE A 98 -1.52 5.82 13.06
CA ILE A 98 -2.89 5.76 13.60
C ILE A 98 -3.77 6.71 12.78
N GLN A 99 -4.88 6.19 12.25
CA GLN A 99 -5.95 6.95 11.63
C GLN A 99 -7.17 6.97 12.52
N ILE A 100 -7.62 8.17 12.86
CA ILE A 100 -8.94 8.38 13.43
C ILE A 100 -9.87 8.75 12.27
N ASN A 101 -10.80 7.86 11.92
CA ASN A 101 -11.79 8.11 10.88
C ASN A 101 -12.89 9.06 11.39
N SER A 102 -13.70 9.59 10.47
CA SER A 102 -14.86 10.41 10.84
C SER A 102 -15.78 9.65 11.81
N GLY A 103 -16.03 10.19 12.99
CA GLY A 103 -16.80 9.55 14.06
C GLY A 103 -15.97 8.72 15.05
N GLY A 104 -14.71 8.48 14.74
CA GLY A 104 -13.74 7.89 15.66
C GLY A 104 -13.16 8.91 16.64
N GLN A 105 -12.64 8.42 17.77
CA GLN A 105 -11.96 9.28 18.75
C GLN A 105 -10.89 8.55 19.59
N ILE A 106 -9.91 9.33 20.06
CA ILE A 106 -8.97 8.95 21.12
C ILE A 106 -9.27 9.82 22.33
N THR A 107 -9.41 9.20 23.50
CA THR A 107 -9.76 9.93 24.73
C THR A 107 -9.06 9.34 25.96
N ALA A 108 -9.02 10.12 27.04
CA ALA A 108 -8.57 9.69 28.36
C ALA A 108 -9.69 9.90 29.37
N SER A 109 -10.63 8.96 29.48
CA SER A 109 -11.80 9.08 30.35
C SER A 109 -11.45 9.01 31.85
N GLY A 110 -10.36 8.33 32.20
CA GLY A 110 -9.93 8.06 33.57
C GLY A 110 -9.30 9.22 34.33
N GLY A 111 -9.02 10.32 33.63
CA GLY A 111 -8.14 11.36 34.15
C GLY A 111 -6.67 10.92 34.23
N GLY A 112 -5.79 11.91 34.19
CA GLY A 112 -4.34 11.72 34.08
C GLY A 112 -3.76 12.86 33.24
N GLY A 113 -3.09 13.80 33.88
CA GLY A 113 -2.51 14.96 33.20
C GLY A 113 -1.13 14.67 32.61
N GLY A 114 -0.76 15.39 31.55
CA GLY A 114 0.57 15.35 30.95
C GLY A 114 0.87 14.02 30.28
N ASN A 115 2.10 13.51 30.47
CA ASN A 115 2.62 12.32 29.76
C ASN A 115 2.28 10.98 30.44
N SER A 116 1.39 10.97 31.45
CA SER A 116 1.03 9.73 32.13
C SER A 116 0.24 8.79 31.23
N ASN A 117 -0.72 9.34 30.47
CA ASN A 117 -1.44 8.64 29.41
C ASN A 117 -0.96 9.20 28.08
N ASN A 118 -0.35 8.36 27.25
CA ASN A 118 0.16 8.81 25.97
C ASN A 118 0.21 7.69 24.93
N ILE A 119 0.28 8.14 23.69
CA ILE A 119 0.62 7.34 22.54
C ILE A 119 1.97 7.83 22.02
N SER A 120 2.89 6.90 21.76
CA SER A 120 4.16 7.21 21.12
C SER A 120 4.40 6.32 19.91
N ILE A 121 4.92 6.90 18.83
CA ILE A 121 5.34 6.21 17.61
C ILE A 121 6.83 6.46 17.44
N GLY A 122 7.63 5.40 17.32
CA GLY A 122 9.07 5.56 17.12
C GLY A 122 9.78 6.34 18.24
N GLY A 123 9.31 6.17 19.48
CA GLY A 123 9.79 6.93 20.64
C GLY A 123 9.32 8.39 20.72
N THR A 124 8.62 8.91 19.71
CA THR A 124 8.03 10.26 19.73
C THR A 124 6.61 10.21 20.25
N THR A 125 6.30 11.00 21.29
CA THR A 125 4.91 11.13 21.78
C THR A 125 4.08 11.91 20.75
N VAL A 126 3.06 11.25 20.20
CA VAL A 126 2.16 11.82 19.18
C VAL A 126 0.85 12.32 19.75
N TRP A 127 0.45 11.80 20.92
CA TRP A 127 -0.69 12.28 21.69
C TRP A 127 -0.46 12.03 23.17
N LYS A 128 -0.93 12.93 24.02
CA LYS A 128 -0.97 12.79 25.48
C LYS A 128 -2.31 13.27 26.02
N ALA A 129 -2.72 12.78 27.19
CA ALA A 129 -4.03 13.12 27.74
C ALA A 129 -4.27 14.61 27.99
N SER A 130 -3.21 15.42 28.22
CA SER A 130 -3.38 16.88 28.31
C SER A 130 -3.79 17.56 27.01
N ASP A 131 -3.63 16.88 25.87
CA ASP A 131 -4.08 17.39 24.56
C ASP A 131 -5.60 17.25 24.41
N GLY A 132 -6.26 16.57 25.36
CA GLY A 132 -7.70 16.33 25.35
C GLY A 132 -8.12 15.25 24.35
N THR A 133 -9.44 15.05 24.25
CA THR A 133 -10.05 14.13 23.30
C THR A 133 -9.77 14.59 21.88
N GLN A 134 -9.26 13.68 21.05
CA GLN A 134 -9.04 13.89 19.63
C GLN A 134 -10.13 13.17 18.86
N THR A 135 -10.83 13.87 17.98
CA THR A 135 -11.89 13.31 17.13
C THR A 135 -11.45 13.34 15.68
N GLY A 136 -11.76 12.29 14.93
CA GLY A 136 -11.40 12.22 13.52
C GLY A 136 -12.20 13.19 12.64
N PRO A 137 -11.73 13.45 11.41
CA PRO A 137 -10.56 12.84 10.78
C PRO A 137 -9.22 13.41 11.29
N LEU A 138 -8.30 12.55 11.73
CA LEU A 138 -6.97 12.93 12.22
C LEU A 138 -5.99 11.76 12.08
N ASN A 139 -4.73 12.03 11.77
CA ASN A 139 -3.68 11.02 11.63
C ASN A 139 -2.50 11.31 12.56
N PHE A 140 -1.89 10.25 13.11
CA PHE A 140 -0.62 10.29 13.84
C PHE A 140 0.41 9.36 13.19
N GLY A 141 1.68 9.78 13.23
CA GLY A 141 2.80 9.01 12.67
C GLY A 141 3.03 9.28 11.18
N ALA A 142 4.03 8.60 10.63
CA ALA A 142 4.21 8.53 9.19
C ALA A 142 3.25 7.45 8.70
N ALA A 143 2.12 7.86 8.12
CA ALA A 143 1.28 6.91 7.42
C ALA A 143 2.11 6.34 6.26
N PRO A 144 2.40 5.03 6.19
CA PRO A 144 2.62 4.46 4.88
C PRO A 144 1.29 4.62 4.19
N LEU A 145 1.24 5.45 3.16
CA LEU A 145 0.01 5.71 2.47
C LEU A 145 -0.02 4.80 1.25
N PRO A 146 -0.66 3.63 1.34
CA PRO A 146 -0.93 2.86 0.15
C PRO A 146 -1.82 3.73 -0.73
N ILE A 147 -1.35 4.02 -1.93
CA ILE A 147 -2.30 4.19 -3.01
C ILE A 147 -3.07 2.89 -3.11
N THR A 148 -4.39 2.99 -3.06
CA THR A 148 -5.22 1.84 -3.38
C THR A 148 -5.35 1.80 -4.90
N LEU A 149 -4.39 1.11 -5.53
CA LEU A 149 -4.43 0.84 -6.95
C LEU A 149 -5.54 -0.19 -7.23
N VAL A 150 -6.53 0.23 -8.00
CA VAL A 150 -7.66 -0.61 -8.40
C VAL A 150 -7.26 -1.51 -9.56
N SER A 151 -6.58 -0.93 -10.55
CA SER A 151 -6.08 -1.66 -11.71
C SER A 151 -4.86 -1.00 -12.32
N PHE A 152 -4.03 -1.81 -12.96
CA PHE A 152 -3.00 -1.37 -13.90
C PHE A 152 -2.98 -2.37 -15.06
N GLU A 153 -3.18 -1.87 -16.27
CA GLU A 153 -3.27 -2.65 -17.49
C GLU A 153 -2.39 -2.04 -18.57
N ALA A 154 -1.84 -2.90 -19.42
CA ALA A 154 -1.06 -2.50 -20.59
C ALA A 154 -1.53 -3.31 -21.79
N VAL A 155 -1.98 -2.65 -22.85
CA VAL A 155 -2.63 -3.25 -24.01
C VAL A 155 -2.02 -2.71 -25.30
N VAL A 156 -1.71 -3.61 -26.25
CA VAL A 156 -1.26 -3.21 -27.58
C VAL A 156 -2.41 -2.55 -28.34
N LYS A 157 -2.17 -1.33 -28.84
CA LYS A 157 -3.04 -0.62 -29.78
C LYS A 157 -2.21 -0.14 -30.96
N ASP A 158 -2.51 -0.67 -32.14
CA ASP A 158 -1.73 -0.46 -33.36
C ASP A 158 -0.24 -0.78 -33.13
N ASN A 159 0.67 0.16 -33.40
CA ASN A 159 2.10 0.03 -33.18
C ASN A 159 2.57 0.63 -31.84
N THR A 160 1.67 0.74 -30.87
CA THR A 160 1.93 1.33 -29.54
C THR A 160 1.40 0.45 -28.41
N VAL A 161 1.83 0.70 -27.18
CA VAL A 161 1.26 0.08 -25.98
C VAL A 161 0.59 1.16 -25.15
N GLN A 162 -0.73 1.03 -24.95
CA GLN A 162 -1.50 1.90 -24.07
C GLN A 162 -1.46 1.33 -22.65
N LEU A 163 -1.07 2.17 -21.70
CA LEU A 163 -1.08 1.88 -20.27
C LEU A 163 -2.25 2.62 -19.62
N THR A 164 -3.00 1.93 -18.77
CA THR A 164 -4.11 2.52 -18.02
C THR A 164 -4.07 2.07 -16.58
N TRP A 165 -4.27 3.00 -15.65
CA TRP A 165 -4.43 2.67 -14.24
C TRP A 165 -5.54 3.47 -13.59
N ILE A 166 -6.10 2.89 -12.55
CA ILE A 166 -7.15 3.51 -11.73
C ILE A 166 -6.71 3.46 -10.28
N THR A 167 -6.76 4.60 -9.61
CA THR A 167 -6.61 4.72 -8.16
C THR A 167 -7.99 4.93 -7.54
N SER A 168 -8.27 4.31 -6.39
CA SER A 168 -9.46 4.65 -5.59
C SER A 168 -9.18 5.72 -4.55
N SER A 169 -7.91 5.89 -4.18
CA SER A 169 -7.41 6.97 -3.33
C SER A 169 -5.93 7.22 -3.59
N GLU A 170 -5.52 8.48 -3.44
CA GLU A 170 -4.14 8.94 -3.50
C GLU A 170 -3.89 9.84 -2.29
N ILE A 171 -2.79 9.64 -1.58
CA ILE A 171 -2.46 10.50 -0.43
C ILE A 171 -0.95 10.73 -0.50
N ASN A 172 -0.53 12.00 -0.45
CA ASN A 172 0.84 12.47 -0.66
C ASN A 172 1.51 12.08 -1.99
N ASN A 173 0.73 11.66 -2.99
CA ASN A 173 1.25 11.24 -4.28
C ASN A 173 1.75 12.43 -5.12
N ASP A 174 3.07 12.54 -5.30
CA ASP A 174 3.66 13.56 -6.17
C ASP A 174 3.52 13.13 -7.64
N PHE A 175 3.99 11.93 -7.98
CA PHE A 175 3.91 11.41 -9.35
C PHE A 175 4.00 9.89 -9.44
N PHE A 176 3.50 9.38 -10.58
CA PHE A 176 3.71 8.03 -11.04
C PHE A 176 4.85 7.97 -12.07
N THR A 177 5.72 6.97 -11.95
CA THR A 177 6.70 6.60 -12.96
C THR A 177 6.26 5.29 -13.61
N MET A 178 6.13 5.29 -14.93
CA MET A 178 5.96 4.06 -15.69
C MET A 178 7.32 3.54 -16.10
N GLU A 179 7.55 2.26 -15.82
CA GLU A 179 8.80 1.61 -16.13
C GLU A 179 8.56 0.37 -16.99
N ARG A 180 9.51 0.11 -17.88
CA ARG A 180 9.50 -1.03 -18.80
C ARG A 180 10.76 -1.86 -18.64
N SER A 181 10.63 -3.16 -18.82
CA SER A 181 11.75 -4.09 -18.79
C SER A 181 11.61 -5.16 -19.86
N PHE A 182 12.72 -5.60 -20.44
CA PHE A 182 12.76 -6.78 -21.31
C PHE A 182 12.91 -8.10 -20.52
N ASP A 183 13.44 -8.04 -19.29
CA ASP A 183 13.82 -9.21 -18.50
C ASP A 183 13.17 -9.25 -17.10
N ALA A 184 12.32 -8.27 -16.78
CA ALA A 184 11.71 -8.02 -15.49
C ALA A 184 12.71 -7.78 -14.33
N LYS A 185 13.97 -7.48 -14.65
CA LYS A 185 15.05 -7.21 -13.68
C LYS A 185 15.64 -5.82 -13.86
N ASN A 186 15.96 -5.46 -15.10
CA ASN A 186 16.51 -4.16 -15.48
C ASN A 186 15.37 -3.31 -16.03
N TRP A 187 15.08 -2.21 -15.35
CA TRP A 187 13.93 -1.34 -15.64
C TRP A 187 14.40 -0.01 -16.22
N GLU A 188 13.73 0.42 -17.28
CA GLU A 188 13.87 1.72 -17.94
C GLU A 188 12.66 2.58 -17.60
N GLU A 189 12.89 3.82 -17.16
CA GLU A 189 11.83 4.80 -16.96
C GLU A 189 11.32 5.31 -18.33
N LEU A 190 10.02 5.16 -18.59
CA LEU A 190 9.41 5.62 -19.83
C LEU A 190 8.94 7.07 -19.72
N LEU A 191 8.16 7.35 -18.68
CA LEU A 191 7.48 8.62 -18.50
C LEU A 191 7.03 8.79 -17.04
N ILE A 192 6.82 10.06 -16.68
CA ILE A 192 6.37 10.50 -15.36
C ILE A 192 5.04 11.24 -15.54
N VAL A 193 4.05 10.88 -14.72
CA VAL A 193 2.72 11.52 -14.69
C VAL A 193 2.46 12.04 -13.29
N ASN A 194 2.15 13.33 -13.18
CA ASN A 194 1.81 13.94 -11.91
C ASN A 194 0.60 13.22 -11.28
N GLY A 195 0.71 12.93 -9.99
CA GLY A 195 -0.38 12.46 -9.17
C GLY A 195 -1.35 13.59 -8.83
N ALA A 196 -2.44 13.25 -8.16
CA ALA A 196 -3.40 14.23 -7.65
C ALA A 196 -2.94 14.90 -6.35
N GLY A 197 -1.79 14.54 -5.78
CA GLY A 197 -1.37 14.92 -4.44
C GLY A 197 -2.19 14.20 -3.38
N ASN A 198 -3.47 14.57 -3.25
CA ASN A 198 -4.42 13.94 -2.35
C ASN A 198 -5.79 13.80 -3.03
N SER A 199 -6.35 12.60 -3.04
CA SER A 199 -7.65 12.26 -3.60
C SER A 199 -8.28 11.09 -2.85
N ASN A 200 -9.58 11.18 -2.58
CA ASN A 200 -10.41 10.06 -2.12
C ASN A 200 -11.44 9.66 -3.18
N GLN A 201 -11.18 10.00 -4.44
CA GLN A 201 -12.03 9.70 -5.58
C GLN A 201 -11.34 8.73 -6.53
N PHE A 202 -12.13 8.00 -7.32
CA PHE A 202 -11.62 7.22 -8.42
C PHE A 202 -10.99 8.13 -9.47
N LEU A 203 -9.69 8.01 -9.68
CA LEU A 203 -8.97 8.71 -10.73
C LEU A 203 -8.47 7.71 -11.75
N SER A 204 -8.66 8.04 -13.02
CA SER A 204 -8.27 7.21 -14.16
C SER A 204 -7.21 7.94 -14.97
N TYR A 205 -6.13 7.22 -15.25
CA TYR A 205 -5.00 7.73 -15.99
C TYR A 205 -4.75 6.85 -17.21
N MET A 206 -4.22 7.46 -18.26
CA MET A 206 -3.92 6.79 -19.52
C MET A 206 -2.69 7.40 -20.14
N GLU A 207 -1.73 6.55 -20.48
CA GLU A 207 -0.51 6.93 -21.17
C GLU A 207 -0.16 5.94 -22.26
N THR A 208 0.78 6.31 -23.13
CA THR A 208 1.12 5.50 -24.31
C THR A 208 2.64 5.40 -24.48
N ASP A 209 3.13 4.17 -24.54
CA ASP A 209 4.47 3.86 -25.04
C ASP A 209 4.42 3.82 -26.57
N PHE A 210 5.01 4.85 -27.20
CA PHE A 210 5.11 4.99 -28.65
C PHE A 210 6.24 4.16 -29.27
N ASN A 211 7.16 3.63 -28.46
CA ASN A 211 8.31 2.86 -28.93
C ASN A 211 8.42 1.51 -28.18
N PRO A 212 7.36 0.68 -28.17
CA PRO A 212 7.36 -0.58 -27.43
C PRO A 212 8.41 -1.55 -27.96
N LEU A 213 9.00 -2.32 -27.06
CA LEU A 213 9.99 -3.36 -27.43
C LEU A 213 9.29 -4.52 -28.14
N GLU A 214 9.88 -4.97 -29.25
CA GLU A 214 9.43 -6.20 -29.92
C GLU A 214 9.60 -7.43 -29.03
N GLY A 215 8.63 -8.34 -29.10
CA GLY A 215 8.60 -9.54 -28.27
C GLY A 215 7.82 -9.30 -26.98
N ILE A 216 8.27 -9.88 -25.87
CA ILE A 216 7.65 -9.70 -24.56
C ILE A 216 8.37 -8.58 -23.82
N SER A 217 7.62 -7.58 -23.39
CA SER A 217 8.06 -6.56 -22.45
C SER A 217 7.20 -6.61 -21.19
N TYR A 218 7.76 -6.14 -20.08
CA TYR A 218 7.10 -6.06 -18.79
C TYR A 218 6.96 -4.60 -18.41
N TYR A 219 5.77 -4.20 -17.97
CA TYR A 219 5.51 -2.86 -17.50
C TYR A 219 5.18 -2.90 -16.02
N ARG A 220 5.62 -1.89 -15.26
CA ARG A 220 5.20 -1.69 -13.88
C ARG A 220 4.93 -0.21 -13.63
N LEU A 221 4.06 0.03 -12.66
CA LEU A 221 3.79 1.37 -12.14
C LEU A 221 4.57 1.53 -10.84
N LYS A 222 5.33 2.61 -10.74
CA LYS A 222 5.95 3.08 -9.50
C LYS A 222 5.25 4.37 -9.10
N GLN A 223 4.97 4.55 -7.83
CA GLN A 223 4.50 5.82 -7.30
C GLN A 223 5.58 6.43 -6.40
N THR A 224 5.75 7.74 -6.47
CA THR A 224 6.65 8.53 -5.62
C THR A 224 5.87 9.61 -4.87
N ASP A 225 6.12 9.74 -3.57
CA ASP A 225 5.54 10.75 -2.69
C ASP A 225 6.32 12.07 -2.74
N PHE A 226 5.73 13.15 -2.21
CA PHE A 226 6.41 14.46 -2.10
C PHE A 226 7.67 14.45 -1.22
N ASP A 227 7.84 13.43 -0.36
CA ASP A 227 9.02 13.23 0.47
C ASP A 227 10.07 12.29 -0.18
N GLY A 228 9.78 11.79 -1.38
CA GLY A 228 10.65 10.92 -2.17
C GLY A 228 10.54 9.42 -1.83
N GLN A 229 9.67 9.01 -0.91
CA GLN A 229 9.34 7.58 -0.74
C GLN A 229 8.62 7.03 -1.97
N PHE A 230 8.76 5.73 -2.22
CA PHE A 230 8.11 5.12 -3.38
C PHE A 230 7.63 3.69 -3.14
N GLU A 231 6.58 3.31 -3.88
CA GLU A 231 6.00 1.97 -3.93
C GLU A 231 5.93 1.46 -5.37
N TYR A 232 6.08 0.14 -5.56
CA TYR A 232 5.88 -0.51 -6.84
C TYR A 232 4.58 -1.32 -6.84
N PHE A 233 3.83 -1.21 -7.93
CA PHE A 233 2.64 -2.01 -8.17
C PHE A 233 2.92 -3.18 -9.12
N ASN A 234 1.87 -3.97 -9.36
CA ASN A 234 1.90 -5.19 -10.17
C ASN A 234 2.61 -5.02 -11.51
N VAL A 235 3.35 -6.07 -11.90
CA VAL A 235 4.02 -6.17 -13.19
C VAL A 235 3.07 -6.79 -14.22
N VAL A 236 2.89 -6.12 -15.35
CA VAL A 236 2.03 -6.57 -16.46
C VAL A 236 2.90 -6.92 -17.68
N PRO A 237 2.89 -8.18 -18.15
CA PRO A 237 3.56 -8.56 -19.38
C PRO A 237 2.73 -8.22 -20.61
N VAL A 238 3.38 -7.68 -21.64
CA VAL A 238 2.78 -7.38 -22.94
C VAL A 238 3.62 -8.02 -24.03
N ARG A 239 2.96 -8.72 -24.95
CA ARG A 239 3.61 -9.18 -26.19
C ARG A 239 3.30 -8.21 -27.31
N PHE A 240 4.31 -7.50 -27.78
CA PHE A 240 4.22 -6.56 -28.90
C PHE A 240 4.90 -7.12 -30.14
N THR A 241 4.21 -7.04 -31.28
CA THR A 241 4.75 -7.37 -32.59
C THR A 241 4.47 -6.17 -33.49
N LYS A 242 5.52 -5.53 -34.01
CA LYS A 242 5.36 -4.35 -34.86
C LYS A 242 4.69 -4.77 -36.17
N ASN A 243 3.55 -4.15 -36.47
CA ASN A 243 2.90 -4.30 -37.75
C ASN A 243 3.65 -3.44 -38.77
N HIS A 244 4.51 -4.07 -39.55
CA HIS A 244 5.11 -3.44 -40.71
C HIS A 244 4.07 -3.38 -41.83
N THR A 245 3.61 -2.18 -42.18
CA THR A 245 2.94 -1.95 -43.46
C THR A 245 4.00 -1.96 -44.55
N PHE A 246 4.04 -3.06 -45.30
CA PHE A 246 4.89 -3.19 -46.47
C PHE A 246 4.22 -2.48 -47.65
N GLU A 247 4.73 -1.31 -48.02
CA GLU A 247 4.28 -0.61 -49.21
C GLU A 247 5.15 -1.00 -50.41
N PHE A 248 4.49 -1.42 -51.49
CA PHE A 248 5.16 -1.63 -52.78
C PHE A 248 4.35 -0.97 -53.89
N SER A 249 5.06 -0.41 -54.86
CA SER A 249 4.44 0.11 -56.08
C SER A 249 5.01 -0.60 -57.30
N LEU A 250 4.12 -0.88 -58.25
CA LEU A 250 4.42 -1.55 -59.51
C LEU A 250 4.25 -0.55 -60.64
N TYR A 251 5.28 -0.34 -61.45
CA TYR A 251 5.16 0.50 -62.63
C TYR A 251 6.05 0.07 -63.80
N PRO A 252 5.60 0.27 -65.05
CA PRO A 252 4.24 0.69 -65.42
C PRO A 252 3.22 -0.46 -65.25
N ASN A 253 1.96 -0.10 -64.95
CA ASN A 253 0.82 -1.02 -65.00
C ASN A 253 -0.30 -0.34 -65.82
N PRO A 254 -0.61 -0.79 -67.05
CA PRO A 254 -0.20 -2.06 -67.69
C PRO A 254 1.25 -2.10 -68.21
N VAL A 255 1.82 -3.30 -68.35
CA VAL A 255 3.16 -3.54 -68.94
C VAL A 255 3.03 -4.34 -70.25
N LEU A 256 3.83 -4.00 -71.28
CA LEU A 256 3.81 -4.69 -72.56
C LEU A 256 4.71 -5.93 -72.57
N GLN A 257 4.47 -6.83 -73.54
CA GLN A 257 5.30 -8.02 -73.75
C GLN A 257 6.75 -7.62 -74.06
N ASN A 258 7.71 -8.21 -73.34
CA ASN A 258 9.15 -7.91 -73.39
C ASN A 258 9.59 -6.57 -72.77
N GLU A 259 8.74 -5.90 -71.99
CA GLU A 259 9.15 -4.75 -71.17
C GLU A 259 9.49 -5.14 -69.72
N THR A 260 10.26 -4.28 -69.04
CA THR A 260 10.64 -4.48 -67.63
C THR A 260 9.58 -3.90 -66.70
N LEU A 261 9.04 -4.72 -65.80
CA LEU A 261 8.21 -4.27 -64.67
C LEU A 261 9.11 -3.84 -63.51
N ASN A 262 8.99 -2.60 -63.06
CA ASN A 262 9.72 -2.13 -61.89
C ASN A 262 8.89 -2.34 -60.61
N VAL A 263 9.56 -2.85 -59.58
CA VAL A 263 9.03 -2.95 -58.22
C VAL A 263 9.82 -2.00 -57.36
N THR A 264 9.13 -1.05 -56.72
CA THR A 264 9.72 -0.23 -55.67
C THR A 264 9.08 -0.60 -54.35
N THR A 265 9.90 -0.78 -53.32
CA THR A 265 9.47 -1.10 -51.96
C THR A 265 9.89 0.03 -51.04
N SER A 266 9.02 0.40 -50.12
CA SER A 266 9.34 1.31 -49.02
C SER A 266 9.04 0.63 -47.70
N PHE A 267 9.99 0.76 -46.78
CA PHE A 267 9.79 0.41 -45.38
C PHE A 267 9.47 1.70 -44.64
N ALA A 268 8.21 1.87 -44.25
CA ALA A 268 7.90 2.85 -43.21
C ALA A 268 8.40 2.27 -41.88
N ALA A 269 9.45 2.89 -41.32
CA ALA A 269 9.96 2.57 -40.00
C ALA A 269 9.03 3.11 -38.91
#